data_AF-A0A6C0DM40-F1
#
_entry.id   AF-A0A6C0DM40-F1
#
_cell.length_a   1.000
_cell.length_b   1.000
_cell.length_c   1.000
_cell.angle_alpha   90.00
_cell.angle_beta   90.00
_cell.angle_gamma   90.00
#
_symmetry.space_group_name_H-M   'P 1'
#
loop_
_entity.id
_entity.type
_entity.pdbx_description
1 polymer ?
#
loop_
_entity_poly.entity_id
_entity_poly.type
_entity_poly.pdbx_seq_one_letter_code
_entity_poly.pdbx_strand_id
1 'polypeptide(L)'
;MAYDVLMNTASALFFICYVPELYANWKNKNANFYNMPEKVVLVLASGFAFAYALLNNDNALIANYGPLLALDVIAFSMRLYYVHNNKKAISDASPPSDIILFQDSSPGTT
;
A
#
# COMPACT_ATOMS: atom_id res chain seq x y z
N MET A 1 14.14 -26.63 17.25
CA MET A 1 13.02 -26.66 18.22
C MET A 1 12.65 -25.28 18.75
N ALA A 2 13.46 -24.62 19.59
CA ALA A 2 13.10 -23.29 20.12
C ALA A 2 13.07 -22.19 19.04
N TYR A 3 13.98 -22.25 18.06
CA TYR A 3 14.02 -21.30 16.95
C TYR A 3 12.79 -21.45 16.03
N ASP A 4 12.37 -22.68 15.74
CA ASP A 4 11.19 -22.97 14.90
C ASP A 4 9.91 -22.42 15.53
N VAL A 5 9.76 -22.60 16.84
CA VAL A 5 8.62 -22.06 17.59
C VAL A 5 8.63 -20.54 17.54
N LEU A 6 9.79 -19.90 17.77
CA LEU A 6 9.90 -18.44 17.71
C LEU A 6 9.56 -17.90 16.31
N MET A 7 10.06 -18.55 15.25
CA MET A 7 9.83 -18.15 13.85
C MET A 7 8.35 -18.29 13.47
N ASN A 8 7.72 -19.41 13.81
CA ASN A 8 6.30 -19.64 13.53
C ASN A 8 5.39 -18.70 14.34
N THR A 9 5.75 -18.41 15.59
CA THR A 9 4.99 -17.48 16.44
C THR A 9 5.10 -16.05 15.91
N ALA A 10 6.30 -15.63 15.47
CA ALA A 10 6.52 -14.31 14.87
C ALA A 10 5.65 -14.13 13.62
N SER A 11 5.58 -15.14 12.74
CA SER A 11 4.75 -15.08 11.54
C SER A 11 3.27 -15.07 11.84
N ALA A 12 2.80 -15.88 12.79
CA ALA A 12 1.39 -15.87 13.21
C ALA A 12 0.98 -14.48 13.72
N LEU A 13 1.82 -13.83 14.53
CA LEU A 13 1.60 -12.45 14.98
C LEU A 13 1.59 -11.46 13.81
N PHE A 14 2.53 -11.60 12.87
CA PHE A 14 2.62 -10.75 11.69
C PHE A 14 1.36 -10.84 10.81
N PHE A 15 0.84 -12.05 10.62
CA PHE A 15 -0.41 -12.31 9.91
C PHE A 15 -1.61 -11.62 10.57
N ILE A 16 -1.71 -11.71 11.90
CA ILE A 16 -2.80 -11.07 12.66
C ILE A 16 -2.74 -9.55 12.51
N CYS A 17 -1.54 -8.96 12.54
CA CYS A 17 -1.35 -7.53 12.30
C CYS A 17 -1.71 -7.09 10.87
N TYR A 18 -1.67 -8.01 9.90
CA TYR A 18 -1.96 -7.71 8.51
C TYR A 18 -3.46 -7.54 8.22
N VAL A 19 -4.32 -8.27 8.95
CA VAL A 19 -5.79 -8.20 8.80
C VAL A 19 -6.36 -6.78 8.97
N PRO A 20 -6.05 -6.02 10.06
CA PRO A 20 -6.54 -4.66 10.21
C PRO A 20 -5.95 -3.71 9.15
N GLU A 21 -4.72 -3.93 8.68
CA GLU A 21 -4.12 -3.12 7.61
C GLU A 21 -4.85 -3.31 6.27
N LEU A 22 -5.13 -4.56 5.90
CA LEU A 22 -5.96 -4.92 4.74
C LEU A 22 -7.37 -4.32 4.83
N TYR A 23 -8.01 -4.46 6.00
CA TYR A 23 -9.34 -3.93 6.23
C TYR A 23 -9.39 -2.39 6.13
N ALA A 24 -8.39 -1.71 6.70
CA ALA A 24 -8.27 -0.26 6.61
C ALA A 24 -8.08 0.19 5.16
N ASN A 25 -7.24 -0.51 4.38
CA ASN A 25 -7.05 -0.23 2.96
C ASN A 25 -8.36 -0.37 2.16
N TRP A 26 -9.15 -1.43 2.43
CA TRP A 26 -10.41 -1.66 1.72
C TRP A 26 -11.51 -0.66 2.12
N LYS A 27 -11.68 -0.41 3.42
CA LYS A 27 -12.76 0.47 3.91
C LYS A 27 -12.51 1.94 3.63
N ASN A 28 -11.28 2.43 3.86
CA ASN A 28 -11.00 3.85 3.71
C ASN A 28 -10.89 4.28 2.25
N LYS A 29 -10.58 3.37 1.31
CA LYS A 29 -10.27 3.66 -0.11
C LYS A 29 -9.28 4.82 -0.33
N ASN A 30 -8.63 5.26 0.75
CA ASN A 30 -7.79 6.44 0.81
C ASN A 30 -6.35 5.97 0.69
N ALA A 31 -5.98 5.58 -0.52
CA ALA A 31 -4.60 5.29 -0.82
C ALA A 31 -3.90 6.62 -1.10
N ASN A 32 -3.21 7.13 -0.09
CA ASN A 32 -2.36 8.30 -0.24
C ASN A 32 -1.08 7.90 -0.98
N PHE A 33 -0.76 8.60 -2.08
CA PHE A 33 0.47 8.33 -2.85
C PHE A 33 1.73 8.49 -1.99
N TYR A 34 1.69 9.32 -0.95
CA TYR A 34 2.82 9.51 -0.03
C TYR A 34 3.14 8.27 0.83
N ASN A 35 2.18 7.35 1.04
CA ASN A 35 2.41 6.09 1.75
C ASN A 35 2.76 4.92 0.83
N MET A 36 2.77 5.13 -0.50
CA MET A 36 3.14 4.09 -1.45
C MET A 36 4.62 3.69 -1.41
N PRO A 37 5.59 4.62 -1.28
CA PRO A 37 7.01 4.27 -1.21
C PRO A 37 7.32 3.28 -0.08
N GLU A 38 6.69 3.44 1.08
CA GLU A 38 6.84 2.53 2.21
C GLU A 38 6.45 1.08 1.85
N LYS A 39 5.31 0.88 1.15
CA LYS A 39 4.93 -0.46 0.71
C LYS A 39 5.79 -1.00 -0.41
N VAL A 40 6.31 -0.16 -1.30
CA VAL A 40 7.29 -0.61 -2.30
C VAL A 40 8.53 -1.18 -1.61
N VAL A 41 9.04 -0.48 -0.59
CA VAL A 41 10.19 -0.96 0.18
C VAL A 41 9.88 -2.27 0.90
N LEU A 42 8.69 -2.42 1.50
CA LEU A 42 8.28 -3.66 2.16
C LEU A 42 8.16 -4.84 1.18
N VAL A 43 7.54 -4.65 0.01
CA VAL A 43 7.44 -5.69 -1.04
C VAL A 43 8.83 -6.11 -1.53
N LEU A 44 9.75 -5.14 -1.72
CA LEU A 44 11.12 -5.45 -2.13
C LEU A 44 11.86 -6.21 -1.03
N ALA A 45 11.74 -5.77 0.22
CA ALA A 45 12.37 -6.43 1.36
C ALA A 45 11.88 -7.86 1.56
N SER A 46 10.56 -8.09 1.51
CA SER A 46 9.98 -9.44 1.60
C SER A 46 10.31 -10.29 0.37
N GLY A 47 10.43 -9.66 -0.81
CA GLY A 47 10.89 -10.32 -2.02
C GLY A 47 12.33 -10.81 -1.92
N PHE A 48 13.25 -9.97 -1.44
CA PHE A 48 14.64 -10.36 -1.20
C PHE A 48 14.77 -11.42 -0.09
N ALA A 49 14.00 -11.30 0.99
CA ALA A 49 13.97 -12.30 2.06
C ALA A 49 13.47 -13.66 1.57
N PHE A 50 12.44 -13.68 0.73
CA PHE A 50 11.93 -14.90 0.11
C PHE A 50 12.92 -15.50 -0.90
N ALA A 51 13.54 -14.67 -1.73
CA ALA A 51 14.58 -15.13 -2.66
C ALA A 51 15.79 -15.72 -1.93
N TYR A 52 16.21 -15.11 -0.82
CA TYR A 52 17.24 -15.65 0.06
C TYR A 52 16.84 -17.01 0.63
N ALA A 53 15.60 -17.15 1.10
CA ALA A 53 15.08 -18.42 1.62
C ALA A 53 15.11 -19.54 0.57
N LEU A 54 14.74 -19.23 -0.68
CA LEU A 54 14.79 -20.16 -1.80
C LEU A 54 16.23 -20.59 -2.14
N LEU A 55 17.16 -19.64 -2.23
CA LEU A 55 18.56 -19.95 -2.57
C LEU A 55 19.24 -20.83 -1.50
N ASN A 56 18.84 -20.70 -0.24
CA ASN A 56 19.37 -21.51 0.85
C ASN A 56 18.58 -22.80 1.13
N ASN A 57 17.53 -23.10 0.35
CA ASN A 57 16.61 -24.24 0.57
C ASN A 57 16.07 -24.32 2.01
N ASP A 58 15.84 -23.17 2.66
CA ASP A 58 15.34 -23.13 4.02
C ASP A 58 13.80 -23.13 4.02
N ASN A 59 13.23 -24.33 4.16
CA ASN A 59 11.77 -24.52 4.17
C ASN A 59 11.07 -23.72 5.27
N ALA A 60 11.73 -23.49 6.41
CA ALA A 60 11.14 -22.73 7.51
C ALA A 60 11.05 -21.24 7.15
N LEU A 61 12.07 -20.67 6.49
CA LEU A 61 12.00 -19.31 5.98
C LEU A 61 11.02 -19.18 4.80
N ILE A 62 10.97 -20.16 3.90
CA ILE A 62 10.05 -20.17 2.74
C ILE A 62 8.60 -20.13 3.22
N ALA A 63 8.24 -20.98 4.19
CA ALA A 63 6.89 -21.03 4.75
C ALA A 63 6.48 -19.74 5.47
N ASN A 64 7.45 -18.94 5.93
CA ASN A 64 7.22 -17.68 6.62
C ASN A 64 7.17 -16.48 5.67
N TYR A 65 8.19 -16.31 4.84
CA TYR A 65 8.29 -15.17 3.92
C TYR A 65 7.39 -15.30 2.68
N GLY A 66 7.04 -16.53 2.25
CA GLY A 66 6.19 -16.74 1.09
C GLY A 66 4.79 -16.12 1.25
N PRO A 67 4.05 -16.47 2.32
CA PRO A 67 2.75 -15.85 2.56
C PRO A 67 2.83 -14.35 2.89
N LEU A 68 3.92 -13.93 3.55
CA LEU A 68 4.15 -12.52 3.88
C LEU A 68 4.34 -11.68 2.61
N LEU A 69 5.12 -12.17 1.65
CA LEU A 69 5.26 -11.59 0.32
C LEU A 69 3.91 -11.54 -0.42
N ALA A 70 3.10 -12.60 -0.36
CA ALA A 70 1.78 -12.60 -0.97
C ALA A 70 0.87 -11.51 -0.39
N LEU A 71 0.86 -11.33 0.93
CA LEU A 71 0.10 -10.26 1.59
C LEU A 71 0.61 -8.86 1.22
N ASP A 72 1.93 -8.67 1.17
CA ASP A 72 2.55 -7.40 0.74
C ASP A 72 2.13 -7.04 -0.69
N VAL A 73 2.15 -8.02 -1.61
CA VAL A 73 1.74 -7.83 -3.01
C VAL A 73 0.26 -7.48 -3.12
N ILE A 74 -0.61 -8.14 -2.35
CA ILE A 74 -2.05 -7.84 -2.33
C ILE A 74 -2.30 -6.42 -1.80
N ALA A 75 -1.67 -6.06 -0.67
CA ALA A 75 -1.81 -4.73 -0.08
C ALA A 75 -1.29 -3.64 -1.01
N PHE A 76 -0.16 -3.87 -1.67
CA PHE A 76 0.40 -2.96 -2.68
C PHE A 76 -0.53 -2.81 -3.89
N SER A 77 -1.07 -3.92 -4.40
CA SER A 77 -2.00 -3.91 -5.55
C SER A 77 -3.28 -3.15 -5.24
N MET A 78 -3.87 -3.33 -4.05
CA MET A 78 -5.02 -2.55 -3.63
C MET A 78 -4.71 -1.06 -3.53
N ARG A 79 -3.56 -0.68 -2.94
CA ARG A 79 -3.16 0.74 -2.85
C ARG A 79 -2.93 1.35 -4.23
N LEU A 80 -2.29 0.63 -5.14
CA LEU A 80 -2.13 1.06 -6.54
C LEU A 80 -3.49 1.28 -7.22
N TYR A 81 -4.41 0.32 -7.08
CA TYR A 81 -5.76 0.40 -7.66
C TYR A 81 -6.52 1.63 -7.17
N TYR A 82 -6.51 1.90 -5.86
CA TYR A 82 -7.19 3.07 -5.30
C TYR A 82 -6.51 4.40 -5.68
N VAL A 83 -5.18 4.46 -5.75
CA VAL A 83 -4.49 5.66 -6.26
C VAL A 83 -4.89 5.95 -7.70
N HIS A 84 -4.97 4.94 -8.55
CA HIS A 84 -5.35 5.11 -9.94
C HIS A 84 -6.80 5.62 -10.07
N ASN A 85 -7.73 5.02 -9.32
CA ASN A 85 -9.12 5.47 -9.31
C ASN A 85 -9.30 6.88 -8.71
N ASN A 86 -8.57 7.22 -7.63
CA ASN A 86 -8.63 8.57 -7.05
C ASN A 86 -8.04 9.62 -8.00
N LYS A 87 -6.97 9.31 -8.73
CA LYS A 87 -6.43 10.21 -9.78
C LYS A 87 -7.44 10.42 -10.91
N LYS A 88 -8.13 9.36 -11.34
CA LYS A 88 -9.18 9.46 -12.37
C LYS A 88 -10.37 10.29 -11.88
N ALA A 89 -10.81 10.11 -10.64
CA ALA A 89 -11.87 10.93 -10.05
C ALA A 89 -11.52 12.42 -9.96
N ILE A 90 -10.26 12.77 -9.67
CA ILE A 90 -9.79 14.18 -9.67
C ILE A 90 -9.69 14.73 -11.10
N SER A 91 -9.29 13.91 -12.07
CA SER A 91 -9.21 14.30 -13.49
C SER A 91 -10.59 14.50 -14.11
N ASP A 92 -11.57 13.67 -13.72
CA ASP A 92 -12.93 13.68 -14.25
C ASP A 92 -13.85 14.64 -13.45
N ALA A 93 -13.42 15.06 -12.25
CA ALA A 93 -13.98 16.21 -11.57
C ALA A 93 -13.52 17.46 -12.32
N SER A 94 -14.32 17.92 -13.28
CA SER A 94 -14.24 19.30 -13.75
C SER A 94 -14.17 20.20 -12.52
N PRO A 95 -13.35 21.27 -12.52
CA PRO A 95 -13.45 22.27 -11.45
C PRO A 95 -14.93 22.65 -11.34
N PRO A 96 -15.48 22.79 -10.11
CA PRO A 96 -16.84 23.31 -9.99
C PRO A 96 -16.89 24.59 -10.80
N SER A 97 -17.87 24.68 -11.71
CA SER A 97 -18.12 25.82 -12.60
C SER A 97 -18.33 27.16 -11.87
N ASP A 98 -18.29 27.14 -10.53
CA ASP A 98 -18.49 28.28 -9.65
C ASP A 98 -17.20 29.04 -9.34
N ILE A 99 -16.03 28.60 -9.82
CA ILE A 99 -14.75 29.34 -9.73
C ILE A 99 -14.51 30.17 -11.02
N ILE A 100 -15.57 30.74 -11.59
CA ILE A 100 -15.50 31.81 -12.58
C ILE A 100 -16.46 32.92 -12.14
N LEU A 101 -16.16 33.63 -11.05
CA LEU A 101 -16.88 34.90 -10.75
C LEU A 101 -16.17 35.86 -9.79
N PHE A 102 -14.87 35.68 -9.50
CA PHE A 102 -14.06 36.66 -8.78
C PHE A 102 -12.73 36.93 -9.48
N GLN A 103 -12.77 37.16 -10.79
CA GLN A 103 -11.73 37.95 -11.44
C GLN A 103 -12.31 39.34 -11.66
N ASP A 104 -12.02 40.19 -10.68
CA ASP A 104 -12.45 41.58 -10.55
C ASP A 104 -12.48 42.33 -11.89
N SER A 105 -13.64 42.95 -12.10
CA SER A 105 -13.79 44.20 -12.82
C SER A 105 -12.63 45.15 -12.48
N SER A 106 -11.76 45.41 -13.47
CA SER A 106 -10.86 46.57 -13.46
C SER A 106 -11.69 47.83 -13.25
N PRO A 107 -11.49 48.61 -12.17
CA PRO A 107 -12.14 49.89 -12.02
C PRO A 107 -11.45 50.87 -12.98
N GLY A 108 -12.24 51.45 -13.88
CA GLY A 108 -11.78 52.53 -14.74
C GLY A 108 -11.11 53.63 -13.94
N THR A 109 -9.99 54.11 -14.47
CA THR A 109 -9.44 55.41 -14.11
C THR A 109 -9.30 56.22 -15.37
N THR A 110 -10.04 57.33 -15.36
CA THR A 110 -9.99 58.50 -16.25
C THR A 110 -8.59 59.03 -16.46
#